data_AF-A0A4V6WWN2-F1
#
_entry.id   AF-A0A4V6WWN2-F1
#
_cell.length_a   1.000
_cell.length_b   1.000
_cell.length_c   1.000
_cell.angle_alpha   90.00
_cell.angle_beta   90.00
_cell.angle_gamma   90.00
#
_symmetry.space_group_name_H-M   'P 1'
#
loop_
_entity.id
_entity.type
_entity.pdbx_description
1 polymer ?
#
loop_
_entity_poly.entity_id
_entity_poly.type
_entity_poly.pdbx_seq_one_letter_code
_entity_poly.pdbx_strand_id
1 'polypeptide(L)'
;MTYTGYQAISKEELEELEEERLELLTSFKLHLEKFCKYLNLDLDQQAAFRSISWTLKARLSNPKHTPEKWNGIRISGKGHISLKMIEEVKSVASTIVNDLACKIAASSQQLLCNDIALRGSPELIAAKLTHRYLFGHKRFFDIDPTPDIPSVHHYEIDAFSEYYLLDRVQVHYESQYHRYKLWDGRSIAIFSSCLFDTKSEVHTFFDSPNLIHLLGDDQEAIDRKWFKEECIECWLELNAEAPLHEYTELAYPDDNGVIFAEYVPLTMVSEDVWDALYERYQNKLEKNIMHPI
;
A
#
# COMPACT_ATOMS: atom_id res chain seq x y z
N MET A 1 32.40 22.66 37.31
CA MET A 1 32.95 22.70 35.95
C MET A 1 32.35 21.53 35.18
N THR A 2 31.39 21.81 34.31
CA THR A 2 30.78 20.81 33.41
C THR A 2 31.77 20.48 32.30
N TYR A 3 32.41 19.32 32.40
CA TYR A 3 33.29 18.79 31.37
C TYR A 3 32.43 18.46 30.13
N THR A 4 32.33 19.38 29.19
CA THR A 4 31.72 19.12 27.89
C THR A 4 32.70 18.22 27.14
N GLY A 5 32.50 16.90 27.22
CA GLY A 5 33.36 15.87 26.64
C GLY A 5 33.36 15.84 25.12
N TYR A 6 33.70 16.96 24.47
CA TYR A 6 33.96 17.04 23.06
C TYR A 6 35.22 16.24 22.74
N GLN A 7 35.10 15.27 21.84
CA GLN A 7 36.25 14.57 21.26
C GLN A 7 36.63 15.33 19.99
N ALA A 8 37.84 15.89 19.97
CA ALA A 8 38.38 16.53 18.77
C ALA A 8 38.65 15.45 17.72
N ILE A 9 38.24 15.72 16.48
CA ILE A 9 38.47 14.85 15.33
C ILE A 9 39.86 15.20 14.77
N SER A 10 40.67 14.17 14.50
CA SER A 10 42.01 14.37 13.94
C SER A 10 41.95 14.80 12.48
N LYS A 11 43.08 15.27 11.94
CA LYS A 11 43.17 15.63 10.52
C LYS A 11 43.00 14.39 9.64
N GLU A 12 43.58 13.27 10.04
CA GLU A 12 43.46 11.98 9.36
C GLU A 12 42.01 11.48 9.38
N GLU A 13 41.32 11.56 10.53
CA GLU A 13 39.90 11.19 10.63
C GLU A 13 38.99 12.09 9.76
N LEU A 14 39.33 13.37 9.61
CA LEU A 14 38.61 14.28 8.70
C LEU A 14 38.85 13.95 7.23
N GLU A 15 40.06 13.56 6.85
CA GLU A 15 40.38 13.11 5.49
C GLU A 15 39.61 11.83 5.14
N GLU A 16 39.58 10.85 6.06
CA GLU A 16 38.80 9.62 5.89
C GLU A 16 37.29 9.90 5.78
N LEU A 17 36.76 10.85 6.55
CA LEU A 17 35.34 11.25 6.45
C LEU A 17 35.03 11.99 5.14
N GLU A 18 35.98 12.72 4.58
CA GLU A 18 35.82 13.37 3.27
C GLU A 18 35.81 12.34 2.14
N GLU A 19 36.63 11.29 2.23
CA GLU A 19 36.58 10.14 1.31
C GLU A 19 35.21 9.44 1.40
N GLU A 20 34.73 9.15 2.62
CA GLU A 20 33.41 8.56 2.84
C GLU A 20 32.28 9.45 2.28
N ARG A 21 32.39 10.77 2.45
CA ARG A 21 31.42 11.72 1.86
C ARG A 21 31.37 11.62 0.34
N LEU A 22 32.53 11.51 -0.33
CA LEU A 22 32.59 11.40 -1.78
C LEU A 22 32.01 10.07 -2.28
N GLU A 23 32.25 8.97 -1.56
CA GLU A 23 31.64 7.68 -1.83
C GLU A 23 30.12 7.71 -1.68
N LEU A 24 29.63 8.28 -0.58
CA LEU A 24 28.19 8.46 -0.33
C LEU A 24 27.51 9.28 -1.42
N LEU A 25 28.14 10.38 -1.86
CA LEU A 25 27.62 11.21 -2.94
C LEU A 25 27.61 10.48 -4.29
N THR A 26 28.65 9.71 -4.57
CA THR A 26 28.74 8.91 -5.79
C THR A 26 27.65 7.82 -5.80
N SER A 27 27.46 7.14 -4.67
CA SER A 27 26.39 6.15 -4.50
C SER A 27 25.01 6.80 -4.68
N PHE A 28 24.74 7.92 -3.99
CA PHE A 28 23.47 8.65 -4.10
C PHE A 28 23.14 9.04 -5.54
N LYS A 29 24.12 9.62 -6.25
CA LYS A 29 23.96 10.03 -7.65
C LYS A 29 23.62 8.83 -8.54
N LEU A 30 24.34 7.73 -8.41
CA LEU A 30 24.14 6.54 -9.23
C LEU A 30 22.77 5.89 -8.98
N HIS A 31 22.34 5.79 -7.72
CA HIS A 31 21.01 5.27 -7.39
C HIS A 31 19.91 6.18 -7.93
N LEU A 32 20.03 7.50 -7.76
CA LEU A 32 19.05 8.46 -8.28
C LEU A 32 18.96 8.41 -9.81
N GLU A 33 20.10 8.31 -10.52
CA GLU A 33 20.15 8.18 -11.97
C GLU A 33 19.44 6.90 -12.46
N LYS A 34 19.72 5.76 -11.81
CA LYS A 34 19.02 4.49 -12.11
C LYS A 34 17.53 4.60 -11.83
N PHE A 35 17.16 5.13 -10.67
CA PHE A 35 15.77 5.31 -10.27
C PHE A 35 15.00 6.13 -11.30
N CYS A 36 15.57 7.27 -11.72
CA CYS A 36 14.94 8.12 -12.72
C CYS A 36 14.84 7.43 -14.09
N LYS A 37 15.91 6.73 -14.50
CA LYS A 37 15.97 6.05 -15.79
C LYS A 37 14.95 4.92 -15.91
N TYR A 38 14.86 4.05 -14.90
CA TYR A 38 13.98 2.88 -14.93
C TYR A 38 12.51 3.25 -14.82
N LEU A 39 12.19 4.29 -14.05
CA LEU A 39 10.82 4.76 -13.85
C LEU A 39 10.40 5.88 -14.81
N ASN A 40 11.22 6.19 -15.82
CA ASN A 40 10.96 7.25 -16.80
C ASN A 40 10.61 8.61 -16.16
N LEU A 41 11.37 9.01 -15.14
CA LEU A 41 11.15 10.22 -14.36
C LEU A 41 12.01 11.39 -14.85
N ASP A 42 11.40 12.57 -14.94
CA ASP A 42 12.09 13.85 -15.17
C ASP A 42 12.23 14.62 -13.84
N LEU A 43 13.10 14.12 -12.95
CA LEU A 43 13.47 14.81 -11.70
C LEU A 43 14.70 15.71 -11.92
N ASP A 44 14.77 16.84 -11.21
CA ASP A 44 15.98 17.67 -11.19
C ASP A 44 17.09 17.03 -10.34
N GLN A 45 17.77 16.06 -10.95
CA GLN A 45 18.85 15.30 -10.33
C GLN A 45 20.03 16.21 -9.94
N GLN A 46 20.23 17.32 -10.65
CA GLN A 46 21.31 18.26 -10.35
C GLN A 46 21.03 19.06 -9.08
N ALA A 47 19.79 19.54 -8.90
CA ALA A 47 19.39 20.22 -7.68
C ALA A 47 19.46 19.27 -6.47
N ALA A 48 18.94 18.05 -6.61
CA ALA A 48 19.01 17.03 -5.56
C ALA A 48 20.46 16.75 -5.13
N PHE A 49 21.36 16.52 -6.10
CA PHE A 49 22.78 16.29 -5.83
C PHE A 49 23.48 17.49 -5.17
N ARG A 50 23.20 18.71 -5.63
CA ARG A 50 23.78 19.93 -5.03
C ARG A 50 23.33 20.11 -3.59
N SER A 51 22.06 19.83 -3.31
CA SER A 51 21.48 19.92 -1.97
C SER A 51 22.19 18.98 -1.00
N ILE A 52 22.25 17.67 -1.30
CA ILE A 52 22.90 16.70 -0.41
C ILE A 52 24.41 16.96 -0.28
N SER A 53 25.09 17.36 -1.36
CA SER A 53 26.51 17.71 -1.32
C SER A 53 26.80 18.87 -0.38
N TRP A 54 25.95 19.91 -0.40
CA TRP A 54 26.05 21.03 0.52
C TRP A 54 25.82 20.61 1.97
N THR A 55 24.77 19.82 2.23
CA THR A 55 24.43 19.36 3.58
C THR A 55 25.54 18.51 4.19
N LEU A 56 26.07 17.53 3.45
CA LEU A 56 27.17 16.69 3.93
C LEU A 56 28.45 17.50 4.17
N LYS A 57 28.76 18.45 3.27
CA LYS A 57 29.91 19.35 3.44
C LYS A 57 29.76 20.25 4.68
N ALA A 58 28.56 20.76 4.93
CA ALA A 58 28.27 21.56 6.13
C ALA A 58 28.44 20.72 7.41
N ARG A 59 28.08 19.43 7.37
CA ARG A 59 28.28 18.49 8.48
C ARG A 59 29.76 18.32 8.83
N LEU A 60 30.61 18.11 7.83
CA LEU A 60 32.07 17.99 8.03
C LEU A 60 32.71 19.30 8.48
N SER A 61 32.17 20.45 8.03
CA SER A 61 32.69 21.77 8.39
C SER A 61 32.37 22.18 9.84
N ASN A 62 31.41 21.53 10.49
CA ASN A 62 31.01 21.82 11.87
C ASN A 62 30.78 20.51 12.65
N PRO A 63 31.86 19.77 13.00
CA PRO A 63 31.78 18.49 13.67
C PRO A 63 31.41 18.67 15.15
N LYS A 64 30.17 19.09 15.43
CA LYS A 64 29.64 19.13 16.79
C LYS A 64 29.31 17.70 17.23
N HIS A 65 30.25 17.09 17.92
CA HIS A 65 30.08 15.78 18.53
C HIS A 65 29.73 15.91 20.00
N THR A 66 28.48 15.61 20.36
CA THR A 66 28.17 15.27 21.74
C THR A 66 28.23 13.74 21.81
N PRO A 67 29.05 13.13 22.69
CA PRO A 67 29.12 11.68 22.79
C PRO A 67 27.75 11.10 23.14
N GLU A 68 27.06 10.55 22.15
CA GLU A 68 25.82 9.79 22.35
C GLU A 68 26.19 8.33 22.62
N LYS A 69 25.52 7.72 23.61
CA LYS A 69 25.59 6.27 23.82
C LYS A 69 24.60 5.61 22.88
N TRP A 70 25.08 4.84 21.92
CA TRP A 70 24.23 3.95 21.12
C TRP A 70 24.29 2.55 21.72
N ASN A 71 23.16 2.00 22.17
CA ASN A 71 23.09 0.67 22.78
C ASN A 71 24.10 0.43 23.92
N GLY A 72 24.46 1.47 24.68
CA GLY A 72 25.44 1.40 25.78
C GLY A 72 26.91 1.49 25.35
N ILE A 73 27.21 1.52 24.04
CA ILE A 73 28.57 1.65 23.48
C ILE A 73 28.84 3.13 23.15
N ARG A 74 30.04 3.60 23.52
CA ARG A 74 30.50 4.96 23.19
C ARG A 74 31.03 4.94 21.75
N ILE A 75 30.36 5.64 20.85
CA ILE A 75 30.80 5.80 19.46
C ILE A 75 31.92 6.85 19.42
N SER A 76 32.91 6.66 18.53
CA SER A 76 33.94 7.67 18.26
C SER A 76 33.35 8.89 17.56
N GLY A 77 34.03 10.05 17.65
CA GLY A 77 33.64 11.26 16.93
C GLY A 77 33.47 11.03 15.43
N LYS A 78 34.44 10.33 14.82
CA LYS A 78 34.38 9.87 13.43
C LYS A 78 33.14 9.01 13.14
N GLY A 79 32.92 7.96 13.93
CA GLY A 79 31.80 7.04 13.72
C GLY A 79 30.44 7.71 13.84
N HIS A 80 30.30 8.68 14.75
CA HIS A 80 29.06 9.46 14.86
C HIS A 80 28.81 10.32 13.61
N ILE A 81 29.83 10.97 13.07
CA ILE A 81 29.68 11.79 11.86
C ILE A 81 29.37 10.92 10.65
N SER A 82 30.07 9.81 10.47
CA SER A 82 29.79 8.79 9.46
C SER A 82 28.32 8.36 9.47
N LEU A 83 27.82 7.93 10.63
CA LEU A 83 26.40 7.56 10.80
C LEU A 83 25.45 8.70 10.43
N LYS A 84 25.75 9.93 10.87
CA LYS A 84 24.93 11.10 10.55
C LYS A 84 24.92 11.42 9.06
N MET A 85 26.03 11.24 8.35
CA MET A 85 26.07 11.42 6.89
C MET A 85 25.20 10.37 6.18
N ILE A 86 25.26 9.11 6.63
CA ILE A 86 24.42 8.02 6.11
C ILE A 86 22.94 8.31 6.36
N GLU A 87 22.57 8.70 7.58
CA GLU A 87 21.20 9.09 7.93
C GLU A 87 20.69 10.24 7.06
N GLU A 88 21.52 11.24 6.79
CA GLU A 88 21.17 12.39 5.95
C GLU A 88 20.90 11.97 4.50
N VAL A 89 21.77 11.11 3.94
CA VAL A 89 21.60 10.56 2.58
C VAL A 89 20.28 9.79 2.48
N LYS A 90 20.00 8.92 3.46
CA LYS A 90 18.74 8.15 3.51
C LYS A 90 17.53 9.07 3.62
N SER A 91 17.59 10.07 4.50
CA SER A 91 16.51 11.04 4.71
C SER A 91 16.19 11.85 3.45
N VAL A 92 17.22 12.32 2.73
CA VAL A 92 17.01 13.05 1.47
C VAL A 92 16.42 12.14 0.39
N ALA A 93 16.90 10.91 0.25
CA ALA A 93 16.34 9.95 -0.71
C ALA A 93 14.86 9.65 -0.41
N SER A 94 14.53 9.37 0.85
CA SER A 94 13.14 9.18 1.29
C SER A 94 12.26 10.40 1.03
N THR A 95 12.79 11.61 1.22
CA THR A 95 12.03 12.85 0.94
C THR A 95 11.68 12.97 -0.54
N ILE A 96 12.65 12.75 -1.43
CA ILE A 96 12.43 12.78 -2.88
C ILE A 96 11.33 11.80 -3.29
N VAL A 97 11.39 10.57 -2.76
CA VAL A 97 10.45 9.51 -3.12
C VAL A 97 9.07 9.76 -2.51
N ASN A 98 8.99 10.28 -1.29
CA ASN A 98 7.73 10.69 -0.66
C ASN A 98 7.06 11.82 -1.45
N ASP A 99 7.81 12.83 -1.89
CA ASP A 99 7.27 13.92 -2.70
C ASP A 99 6.70 13.42 -4.04
N LEU A 100 7.39 12.45 -4.67
CA LEU A 100 6.89 11.78 -5.86
C LEU A 100 5.63 10.94 -5.56
N ALA A 101 5.65 10.16 -4.48
CA ALA A 101 4.52 9.33 -4.07
C ALA A 101 3.27 10.17 -3.80
N CYS A 102 3.42 11.33 -3.15
CA CYS A 102 2.32 12.27 -2.92
C CYS A 102 1.71 12.76 -4.25
N LYS A 103 2.55 13.09 -5.24
CA LYS A 103 2.07 13.53 -6.57
C LYS A 103 1.33 12.41 -7.30
N ILE A 104 1.85 11.19 -7.25
CA ILE A 104 1.22 10.01 -7.86
C ILE A 104 -0.14 9.76 -7.20
N ALA A 105 -0.20 9.68 -5.87
CA ALA A 105 -1.46 9.45 -5.15
C ALA A 105 -2.48 10.58 -5.39
N ALA A 106 -2.04 11.84 -5.43
CA ALA A 106 -2.90 13.00 -5.72
C ALA A 106 -3.48 12.97 -7.15
N SER A 107 -2.84 12.28 -8.10
CA SER A 107 -3.37 12.13 -9.46
C SER A 107 -4.72 11.40 -9.48
N SER A 108 -5.04 10.62 -8.44
CA SER A 108 -6.36 10.00 -8.25
C SER A 108 -7.51 11.02 -8.29
N GLN A 109 -7.30 12.25 -7.83
CA GLN A 109 -8.32 13.29 -7.79
C GLN A 109 -8.74 13.78 -9.18
N GLN A 110 -7.93 13.51 -10.21
CA GLN A 110 -8.23 13.87 -11.60
C GLN A 110 -9.05 12.77 -12.31
N LEU A 111 -9.23 11.62 -11.66
CA LEU A 111 -9.91 10.48 -12.23
C LEU A 111 -11.41 10.50 -11.91
N LEU A 112 -12.21 9.92 -12.80
CA LEU A 112 -13.61 9.67 -12.49
C LEU A 112 -13.71 8.64 -11.36
N CYS A 113 -14.75 8.76 -10.53
CA CYS A 113 -14.95 7.89 -9.37
C CYS A 113 -15.16 6.40 -9.71
N ASN A 114 -15.33 6.06 -10.98
CA ASN A 114 -15.48 4.69 -11.49
C ASN A 114 -14.28 4.24 -12.35
N ASP A 115 -13.20 5.04 -12.42
CA ASP A 115 -11.99 4.71 -13.16
C ASP A 115 -11.36 3.42 -12.62
N ILE A 116 -10.93 2.56 -13.53
CA ILE A 116 -10.31 1.26 -13.23
C ILE A 116 -9.00 1.39 -12.44
N ALA A 117 -8.30 2.53 -12.49
CA ALA A 117 -7.12 2.77 -11.64
C ALA A 117 -7.47 2.81 -10.15
N LEU A 118 -8.70 3.20 -9.81
CA LEU A 118 -9.18 3.38 -8.44
C LEU A 118 -9.93 2.15 -7.91
N ARG A 119 -9.68 0.98 -8.50
CA ARG A 119 -10.33 -0.28 -8.11
C ARG A 119 -9.34 -1.25 -7.47
N GLY A 120 -9.83 -2.12 -6.60
CA GLY A 120 -9.02 -3.14 -5.92
C GLY A 120 -8.46 -2.69 -4.58
N SER A 121 -7.50 -3.47 -4.04
CA SER A 121 -6.84 -3.13 -2.78
C SER A 121 -6.06 -1.81 -2.88
N PRO A 122 -5.79 -1.13 -1.75
CA PRO A 122 -4.94 0.05 -1.76
C PRO A 122 -3.56 -0.17 -2.40
N GLU A 123 -2.96 -1.33 -2.20
CA GLU A 123 -1.73 -1.77 -2.87
C GLU A 123 -1.88 -1.78 -4.39
N LEU A 124 -2.96 -2.38 -4.90
CA LEU A 124 -3.23 -2.45 -6.34
C LEU A 124 -3.56 -1.07 -6.93
N ILE A 125 -4.29 -0.24 -6.19
CA ILE A 125 -4.55 1.15 -6.58
C ILE A 125 -3.23 1.92 -6.65
N ALA A 126 -2.34 1.75 -5.68
CA ALA A 126 -1.03 2.37 -5.67
C ALA A 126 -0.20 1.95 -6.89
N ALA A 127 -0.18 0.65 -7.22
CA ALA A 127 0.49 0.15 -8.42
C ALA A 127 -0.08 0.75 -9.71
N LYS A 128 -1.41 0.78 -9.86
CA LYS A 128 -2.07 1.33 -11.06
C LYS A 128 -1.90 2.84 -11.19
N LEU A 129 -2.00 3.59 -10.09
CA LEU A 129 -1.74 5.03 -10.07
C LEU A 129 -0.29 5.31 -10.45
N THR A 130 0.66 4.55 -9.90
CA THR A 130 2.10 4.67 -10.20
C THR A 130 2.36 4.39 -11.67
N HIS A 131 1.91 3.25 -12.17
CA HIS A 131 2.11 2.86 -13.57
C HIS A 131 1.48 3.86 -14.54
N ARG A 132 0.24 4.32 -14.26
CA ARG A 132 -0.42 5.34 -15.07
C ARG A 132 0.33 6.67 -15.05
N TYR A 133 0.82 7.10 -13.89
CA TYR A 133 1.52 8.37 -13.74
C TYR A 133 2.87 8.37 -14.48
N LEU A 134 3.62 7.28 -14.37
CA LEU A 134 4.98 7.16 -14.93
C LEU A 134 4.98 6.87 -16.44
N PHE A 135 4.03 6.06 -16.91
CA PHE A 135 4.07 5.50 -18.26
C PHE A 135 2.82 5.82 -19.10
N GLY A 136 1.80 6.49 -18.53
CA GLY A 136 0.68 7.06 -19.29
C GLY A 136 -0.39 6.06 -19.74
N HIS A 137 -0.46 4.86 -19.16
CA HIS A 137 -1.36 3.80 -19.64
C HIS A 137 -2.84 4.03 -19.30
N LYS A 138 -3.71 3.74 -20.29
CA LYS A 138 -5.17 3.76 -20.17
C LYS A 138 -5.82 2.38 -20.09
N ARG A 139 -5.13 1.31 -20.49
CA ARG A 139 -5.64 -0.06 -20.46
C ARG A 139 -4.78 -0.86 -19.49
N PHE A 140 -5.36 -1.22 -18.36
CA PHE A 140 -4.67 -1.92 -17.27
C PHE A 140 -4.76 -3.45 -17.36
N PHE A 141 -5.35 -3.98 -18.43
CA PHE A 141 -5.45 -5.42 -18.67
C PHE A 141 -4.11 -6.05 -19.08
N ASP A 142 -3.12 -5.23 -19.44
CA ASP A 142 -1.77 -5.61 -19.89
C ASP A 142 -0.69 -4.74 -19.20
N ILE A 143 -0.79 -4.53 -17.88
CA ILE A 143 0.26 -3.80 -17.16
C ILE A 143 1.48 -4.73 -17.03
N ASP A 144 2.56 -4.40 -17.74
CA ASP A 144 3.86 -4.92 -17.35
C ASP A 144 4.17 -4.38 -15.93
N PRO A 145 4.65 -5.23 -15.01
CA PRO A 145 4.97 -4.79 -13.66
C PRO A 145 5.92 -3.59 -13.69
N THR A 146 5.79 -2.68 -12.73
CA THR A 146 6.73 -1.55 -12.61
C THR A 146 8.14 -2.13 -12.54
N PRO A 147 9.09 -1.65 -13.36
CA PRO A 147 10.36 -2.33 -13.51
C PRO A 147 11.18 -2.26 -12.22
N ASP A 148 11.66 -3.42 -11.77
CA ASP A 148 12.61 -3.53 -10.68
C ASP A 148 13.85 -2.68 -10.93
N ILE A 149 14.26 -1.94 -9.90
CA ILE A 149 15.43 -1.08 -9.95
C ILE A 149 16.63 -1.88 -9.45
N PRO A 150 17.64 -2.16 -10.30
CA PRO A 150 18.73 -3.03 -9.89
C PRO A 150 19.57 -2.40 -8.78
N SER A 151 19.72 -3.13 -7.66
CA SER A 151 20.61 -2.75 -6.57
C SER A 151 22.02 -2.46 -7.08
N VAL A 152 22.67 -1.45 -6.51
CA VAL A 152 24.08 -1.13 -6.75
C VAL A 152 24.85 -1.60 -5.52
N HIS A 153 25.98 -2.28 -5.71
CA HIS A 153 26.84 -2.77 -4.61
C HIS A 153 27.59 -1.67 -3.81
N HIS A 154 27.08 -0.43 -3.77
CA HIS A 154 27.61 0.69 -2.99
C HIS A 154 26.51 1.18 -2.06
N TYR A 155 26.79 1.50 -0.79
CA TYR A 155 25.86 1.98 0.25
C TYR A 155 24.37 1.95 -0.15
N GLU A 156 23.65 0.88 0.22
CA GLU A 156 22.26 0.68 -0.21
C GLU A 156 21.36 1.85 0.24
N ILE A 157 20.62 2.40 -0.73
CA ILE A 157 19.63 3.46 -0.53
C ILE A 157 18.27 2.89 -0.92
N ASP A 158 17.66 2.15 0.02
CA ASP A 158 16.39 1.43 -0.17
C ASP A 158 15.26 2.32 -0.68
N ALA A 159 15.30 3.61 -0.35
CA ALA A 159 14.31 4.58 -0.81
C ALA A 159 14.21 4.63 -2.34
N PHE A 160 15.33 4.45 -3.06
CA PHE A 160 15.36 4.43 -4.53
C PHE A 160 15.04 3.03 -5.10
N SER A 161 13.99 2.40 -4.56
CA SER A 161 13.44 1.13 -5.05
C SER A 161 11.98 1.28 -5.49
N GLU A 162 11.54 0.37 -6.35
CA GLU A 162 10.16 0.30 -6.82
C GLU A 162 9.22 -0.05 -5.65
N TYR A 163 9.57 -1.07 -4.85
CA TYR A 163 8.86 -1.43 -3.61
C TYR A 163 8.66 -0.23 -2.67
N TYR A 164 9.71 0.54 -2.37
CA TYR A 164 9.59 1.69 -1.45
C TYR A 164 8.67 2.77 -2.04
N LEU A 165 8.74 3.04 -3.34
CA LEU A 165 7.84 3.99 -3.99
C LEU A 165 6.37 3.53 -3.89
N LEU A 166 6.07 2.28 -4.22
CA LEU A 166 4.71 1.72 -4.17
C LEU A 166 4.12 1.78 -2.76
N ASP A 167 4.89 1.37 -1.76
CA ASP A 167 4.50 1.44 -0.35
C ASP A 167 4.18 2.89 0.07
N ARG A 168 5.03 3.86 -0.30
CA ARG A 168 4.77 5.28 0.01
C ARG A 168 3.54 5.83 -0.71
N VAL A 169 3.28 5.41 -1.95
CA VAL A 169 2.07 5.78 -2.70
C VAL A 169 0.83 5.22 -2.01
N GLN A 170 0.85 3.94 -1.62
CA GLN A 170 -0.25 3.29 -0.90
C GLN A 170 -0.56 4.04 0.40
N VAL A 171 0.44 4.21 1.27
CA VAL A 171 0.27 4.88 2.57
C VAL A 171 -0.34 6.27 2.41
N HIS A 172 0.15 7.04 1.43
CA HIS A 172 -0.38 8.38 1.20
C HIS A 172 -1.82 8.34 0.64
N TYR A 173 -2.08 7.46 -0.33
CA TYR A 173 -3.40 7.27 -0.90
C TYR A 173 -4.43 6.89 0.17
N GLU A 174 -4.14 5.86 0.99
CA GLU A 174 -4.97 5.43 2.12
C GLU A 174 -5.30 6.57 3.06
N SER A 175 -4.28 7.36 3.44
CA SER A 175 -4.47 8.42 4.42
C SER A 175 -5.27 9.64 3.92
N GLN A 176 -5.22 9.96 2.63
CA GLN A 176 -5.74 11.23 2.09
C GLN A 176 -6.91 11.07 1.11
N TYR A 177 -6.92 9.99 0.34
CA TYR A 177 -7.76 9.89 -0.86
C TYR A 177 -8.57 8.61 -0.93
N HIS A 178 -8.19 7.58 -0.17
CA HIS A 178 -8.95 6.34 -0.11
C HIS A 178 -10.31 6.64 0.51
N ARG A 179 -11.34 6.47 -0.32
CA ARG A 179 -12.72 6.72 0.05
C ARG A 179 -13.40 5.37 0.12
N TYR A 180 -13.40 4.79 1.32
CA TYR A 180 -14.25 3.65 1.62
C TYR A 180 -15.67 3.92 1.11
N LYS A 181 -16.15 3.11 0.17
CA LYS A 181 -17.57 3.10 -0.17
C LYS A 181 -18.29 2.22 0.83
N LEU A 182 -19.05 2.93 1.66
CA LEU A 182 -19.89 2.47 2.75
C LEU A 182 -20.68 1.22 2.36
N TRP A 183 -20.79 0.29 3.30
CA TRP A 183 -21.86 -0.71 3.34
C TRP A 183 -23.20 0.00 3.48
N ASP A 184 -23.69 0.54 2.37
CA ASP A 184 -25.02 1.10 2.27
C ASP A 184 -26.05 -0.02 2.11
N GLY A 185 -27.33 0.32 2.30
CA GLY A 185 -28.41 -0.66 2.22
C GLY A 185 -28.47 -1.41 0.88
N ARG A 186 -27.91 -0.84 -0.20
CA ARG A 186 -27.87 -1.48 -1.53
C ARG A 186 -26.74 -2.51 -1.60
N SER A 187 -25.55 -2.17 -1.15
CA SER A 187 -24.38 -3.07 -1.09
C SER A 187 -24.66 -4.27 -0.19
N ILE A 188 -25.29 -4.02 0.96
CA ILE A 188 -25.78 -5.06 1.89
C ILE A 188 -26.80 -5.98 1.22
N ALA A 189 -27.74 -5.43 0.43
CA ALA A 189 -28.74 -6.22 -0.27
C ALA A 189 -28.11 -7.19 -1.27
N ILE A 190 -27.11 -6.71 -2.02
CA ILE A 190 -26.44 -7.50 -3.05
C ILE A 190 -25.57 -8.58 -2.45
N PHE A 191 -24.84 -8.27 -1.38
CA PHE A 191 -24.08 -9.28 -0.66
C PHE A 191 -25.01 -10.34 -0.05
N SER A 192 -26.14 -9.94 0.52
CA SER A 192 -27.17 -10.88 0.95
C SER A 192 -27.69 -11.75 -0.20
N SER A 193 -27.91 -11.18 -1.39
CA SER A 193 -28.29 -11.98 -2.58
C SER A 193 -27.19 -12.93 -3.04
N CYS A 194 -25.91 -12.55 -2.97
CA CYS A 194 -24.78 -13.44 -3.26
C CYS A 194 -24.77 -14.66 -2.34
N LEU A 195 -25.03 -14.45 -1.05
CA LEU A 195 -25.03 -15.52 -0.05
C LEU A 195 -26.24 -16.45 -0.16
N PHE A 196 -27.40 -15.92 -0.58
CA PHE A 196 -28.69 -16.60 -0.39
C PHE A 196 -29.55 -16.77 -1.65
N ASP A 197 -29.34 -16.00 -2.71
CA ASP A 197 -30.18 -16.01 -3.91
C ASP A 197 -29.50 -16.74 -5.08
N THR A 198 -29.96 -17.96 -5.35
CA THR A 198 -29.58 -18.72 -6.55
C THR A 198 -30.30 -18.17 -7.77
N LYS A 199 -29.77 -17.11 -8.41
CA LYS A 199 -30.20 -16.81 -9.78
C LYS A 199 -29.59 -17.84 -10.73
N SER A 200 -30.30 -18.96 -10.88
CA SER A 200 -30.52 -19.77 -12.09
C SER A 200 -29.46 -19.82 -13.20
N GLU A 201 -28.17 -19.77 -12.89
CA GLU A 201 -27.12 -20.27 -13.77
C GLU A 201 -26.29 -21.20 -12.92
N VAL A 202 -26.30 -22.49 -13.28
CA VAL A 202 -25.17 -23.36 -12.98
C VAL A 202 -23.99 -22.65 -13.63
N HIS A 203 -23.31 -21.80 -12.87
CA HIS A 203 -22.08 -21.18 -13.32
C HIS A 203 -21.13 -22.34 -13.54
N THR A 204 -20.77 -22.61 -14.80
CA THR A 204 -19.95 -23.76 -15.23
C THR A 204 -18.54 -23.78 -14.64
N PHE A 205 -18.24 -22.89 -13.70
CA PHE A 205 -16.97 -22.71 -13.02
C PHE A 205 -17.06 -22.85 -11.49
N PHE A 206 -18.25 -22.93 -10.88
CA PHE A 206 -18.40 -22.95 -9.42
C PHE A 206 -19.31 -24.10 -8.96
N ASP A 207 -18.70 -25.19 -8.52
CA ASP A 207 -19.35 -26.24 -7.70
C ASP A 207 -19.22 -25.94 -6.18
N SER A 208 -18.99 -24.67 -5.79
CA SER A 208 -18.60 -24.22 -4.43
C SER A 208 -19.57 -23.16 -3.84
N PRO A 209 -19.51 -22.88 -2.52
CA PRO A 209 -20.65 -22.86 -1.60
C PRO A 209 -21.34 -21.51 -1.45
N ASN A 210 -22.67 -21.53 -1.42
CA ASN A 210 -23.49 -20.44 -0.90
C ASN A 210 -24.12 -20.88 0.44
N LEU A 211 -24.74 -19.94 1.12
CA LEU A 211 -25.38 -20.17 2.42
C LEU A 211 -26.88 -20.48 2.29
N ILE A 212 -27.35 -20.93 1.11
CA ILE A 212 -28.77 -21.26 0.90
C ILE A 212 -29.24 -22.39 1.83
N HIS A 213 -28.33 -23.27 2.24
CA HIS A 213 -28.60 -24.36 3.17
C HIS A 213 -29.09 -23.85 4.54
N LEU A 214 -28.74 -22.61 4.92
CA LEU A 214 -29.25 -21.95 6.14
C LEU A 214 -30.70 -21.47 6.00
N LEU A 215 -31.31 -21.57 4.81
CA LEU A 215 -32.68 -21.15 4.51
C LEU A 215 -33.66 -22.31 4.25
N GLY A 216 -33.32 -23.53 4.68
CA GLY A 216 -34.16 -24.72 4.47
C GLY A 216 -35.47 -24.71 5.26
N ASP A 217 -36.45 -25.48 4.79
CA ASP A 217 -37.85 -25.48 5.27
C ASP A 217 -38.03 -25.79 6.77
N ASP A 218 -37.07 -26.46 7.41
CA ASP A 218 -37.10 -26.88 8.82
C ASP A 218 -36.04 -26.19 9.70
N GLN A 219 -35.37 -25.14 9.20
CA GLN A 219 -34.27 -24.49 9.92
C GLN A 219 -34.76 -23.34 10.83
N GLU A 220 -34.31 -23.32 12.09
CA GLU A 220 -34.38 -22.13 12.93
C GLU A 220 -33.21 -21.20 12.62
N ALA A 221 -33.38 -19.89 12.84
CA ALA A 221 -32.31 -18.93 12.63
C ALA A 221 -31.11 -19.25 13.53
N ILE A 222 -29.94 -19.47 12.92
CA ILE A 222 -28.69 -19.63 13.68
C ILE A 222 -28.33 -18.33 14.39
N ASP A 223 -27.56 -18.41 15.47
CA ASP A 223 -27.16 -17.20 16.21
C ASP A 223 -26.21 -16.31 15.40
N ARG A 224 -26.21 -15.01 15.74
CA ARG A 224 -25.46 -13.98 15.00
C ARG A 224 -23.96 -14.24 14.95
N LYS A 225 -23.38 -14.87 15.98
CA LYS A 225 -21.93 -15.13 15.98
C LYS A 225 -21.61 -16.21 14.96
N TRP A 226 -22.37 -17.30 14.98
CA TRP A 226 -22.23 -18.38 14.01
C TRP A 226 -22.51 -17.89 12.58
N PHE A 227 -23.57 -17.10 12.38
CA PHE A 227 -23.86 -16.48 11.08
C PHE A 227 -22.69 -15.69 10.49
N LYS A 228 -21.98 -14.90 11.32
CA LYS A 228 -20.80 -14.16 10.88
C LYS A 228 -19.68 -15.10 10.45
N GLU A 229 -19.42 -16.14 11.22
CA GLU A 229 -18.39 -17.14 10.92
C GLU A 229 -18.68 -17.82 9.58
N GLU A 230 -19.91 -18.27 9.34
CA GLU A 230 -20.36 -18.86 8.06
C GLU A 230 -20.23 -17.89 6.88
N CYS A 231 -20.62 -16.61 7.04
CA CYS A 231 -20.46 -15.59 5.99
C CYS A 231 -19.00 -15.33 5.65
N ILE A 232 -18.11 -15.35 6.64
CA ILE A 232 -16.67 -15.14 6.44
C ILE A 232 -16.06 -16.35 5.74
N GLU A 233 -16.37 -17.56 6.19
CA GLU A 233 -15.85 -18.80 5.61
C GLU A 233 -16.31 -18.98 4.16
N CYS A 234 -17.60 -18.83 3.90
CA CYS A 234 -18.17 -18.86 2.54
C CYS A 234 -17.50 -17.82 1.63
N TRP A 235 -17.30 -16.59 2.10
CA TRP A 235 -16.61 -15.57 1.32
C TRP A 235 -15.15 -15.91 1.05
N LEU A 236 -14.43 -16.48 2.01
CA LEU A 236 -13.03 -16.89 1.83
C LEU A 236 -12.91 -18.03 0.82
N GLU A 237 -13.82 -19.01 0.86
CA GLU A 237 -13.87 -20.12 -0.10
C GLU A 237 -14.21 -19.65 -1.51
N LEU A 238 -15.21 -18.77 -1.66
CA LEU A 238 -15.54 -18.12 -2.95
C LEU A 238 -14.34 -17.36 -3.54
N ASN A 239 -13.47 -16.79 -2.70
CA ASN A 239 -12.25 -16.12 -3.14
C ASN A 239 -11.08 -17.08 -3.42
N ALA A 240 -11.02 -18.24 -2.78
CA ALA A 240 -9.90 -19.19 -2.91
C ALA A 240 -9.89 -19.92 -4.27
N GLU A 241 -11.05 -20.16 -4.86
CA GLU A 241 -11.21 -20.76 -6.19
C GLU A 241 -11.25 -19.72 -7.33
N ALA A 242 -11.32 -18.43 -7.01
CA ALA A 242 -11.21 -17.37 -8.01
C ALA A 242 -9.80 -17.42 -8.63
N PRO A 243 -9.67 -17.30 -9.97
CA PRO A 243 -8.38 -17.39 -10.63
C PRO A 243 -7.39 -16.42 -9.97
N LEU A 244 -6.24 -16.96 -9.55
CA LEU A 244 -5.17 -16.29 -8.81
C LEU A 244 -4.45 -15.17 -9.60
N HIS A 245 -5.07 -14.68 -10.66
CA HIS A 245 -4.68 -13.47 -11.36
C HIS A 245 -5.53 -12.36 -10.78
N GLU A 246 -4.87 -11.45 -10.06
CA GLU A 246 -5.13 -10.00 -9.94
C GLU A 246 -6.56 -9.56 -10.26
N TYR A 247 -7.20 -8.77 -9.40
CA TYR A 247 -8.60 -8.29 -9.48
C TYR A 247 -9.62 -9.21 -8.77
N THR A 248 -9.59 -9.26 -7.43
CA THR A 248 -10.78 -9.67 -6.65
C THR A 248 -11.83 -8.56 -6.72
N GLU A 249 -12.43 -8.52 -7.90
CA GLU A 249 -13.61 -7.83 -8.36
C GLU A 249 -14.70 -8.91 -8.55
N LEU A 250 -15.43 -9.33 -7.52
CA LEU A 250 -16.70 -10.03 -7.74
C LEU A 250 -17.76 -8.99 -8.10
N ALA A 251 -17.84 -8.67 -9.39
CA ALA A 251 -18.89 -7.85 -9.97
C ALA A 251 -20.12 -8.73 -10.30
N TYR A 252 -21.25 -8.46 -9.65
CA TYR A 252 -22.55 -8.92 -10.18
C TYR A 252 -23.08 -7.92 -11.22
N PRO A 253 -23.52 -8.36 -12.41
CA PRO A 253 -24.20 -7.50 -13.37
C PRO A 253 -25.66 -7.21 -12.98
N ASP A 254 -26.08 -5.95 -13.17
CA ASP A 254 -27.48 -5.49 -13.27
C ASP A 254 -27.56 -4.40 -14.35
N ASP A 255 -28.75 -4.21 -14.95
CA ASP A 255 -29.10 -3.26 -16.02
C ASP A 255 -28.78 -1.79 -15.68
N ASN A 256 -28.45 -1.49 -14.41
CA ASN A 256 -28.16 -0.15 -13.90
C ASN A 256 -26.68 0.09 -13.54
N GLY A 257 -25.78 -0.82 -13.93
CA GLY A 257 -24.34 -0.64 -13.80
C GLY A 257 -23.71 -1.32 -12.58
N VAL A 258 -22.41 -1.58 -12.74
CA VAL A 258 -21.56 -2.39 -11.88
C VAL A 258 -21.43 -1.82 -10.47
N ILE A 259 -21.54 -2.68 -9.46
CA ILE A 259 -21.36 -2.34 -8.04
C ILE A 259 -20.03 -2.94 -7.60
N PHE A 260 -19.05 -2.07 -7.37
CA PHE A 260 -17.82 -2.40 -6.68
C PHE A 260 -17.83 -1.75 -5.31
N ALA A 261 -17.76 -2.58 -4.27
CA ALA A 261 -17.16 -2.20 -3.01
C ALA A 261 -15.82 -2.91 -2.93
N GLU A 262 -14.79 -2.13 -2.65
CA GLU A 262 -13.42 -2.58 -2.35
C GLU A 262 -13.44 -3.74 -1.33
N TYR A 263 -12.39 -4.56 -1.31
CA TYR A 263 -12.19 -5.56 -0.27
C TYR A 263 -12.18 -4.89 1.11
N VAL A 264 -13.34 -4.86 1.77
CA VAL A 264 -13.42 -4.74 3.22
C VAL A 264 -13.30 -6.18 3.71
N PRO A 265 -12.20 -6.57 4.40
CA PRO A 265 -12.18 -7.84 5.08
C PRO A 265 -13.46 -7.95 5.89
N LEU A 266 -14.25 -9.02 5.75
CA LEU A 266 -15.50 -9.16 6.48
C LEU A 266 -15.28 -9.04 8.01
N THR A 267 -14.07 -9.34 8.48
CA THR A 267 -13.58 -9.12 9.85
C THR A 267 -13.48 -7.64 10.29
N MET A 268 -13.45 -6.69 9.35
CA MET A 268 -13.34 -5.24 9.58
C MET A 268 -14.67 -4.51 9.35
N VAL A 269 -15.74 -5.25 9.05
CA VAL A 269 -17.09 -4.71 8.86
C VAL A 269 -17.68 -4.28 10.20
N SER A 270 -18.26 -3.08 10.25
CA SER A 270 -18.89 -2.55 11.46
C SER A 270 -20.09 -3.41 11.90
N GLU A 271 -20.35 -3.45 13.20
CA GLU A 271 -21.45 -4.23 13.78
C GLU A 271 -22.84 -3.87 13.19
N ASP A 272 -23.08 -2.59 12.88
CA ASP A 272 -24.35 -2.13 12.28
C ASP A 272 -24.63 -2.78 10.91
N VAL A 273 -23.59 -3.09 10.15
CA VAL A 273 -23.70 -3.75 8.84
C VAL A 273 -23.99 -5.23 9.02
N TRP A 274 -23.35 -5.86 10.01
CA TRP A 274 -23.65 -7.23 10.39
C TRP A 274 -25.08 -7.37 10.91
N ASP A 275 -25.59 -6.39 11.64
CA ASP A 275 -26.99 -6.35 12.07
C ASP A 275 -27.93 -6.29 10.88
N ALA A 276 -27.66 -5.40 9.93
CA ALA A 276 -28.46 -5.28 8.71
C ALA A 276 -28.39 -6.53 7.80
N LEU A 277 -27.25 -7.22 7.73
CA LEU A 277 -27.11 -8.49 7.01
C LEU A 277 -27.88 -9.62 7.70
N TYR A 278 -27.78 -9.70 9.03
CA TYR A 278 -28.46 -10.71 9.82
C TYR A 278 -29.99 -10.52 9.78
N GLU A 279 -30.48 -9.29 9.88
CA GLU A 279 -31.90 -8.96 9.70
C GLU A 279 -32.42 -9.42 8.32
N ARG A 280 -31.62 -9.25 7.27
CA ARG A 280 -31.98 -9.74 5.92
C ARG A 280 -32.01 -11.26 5.83
N TYR A 281 -31.08 -11.95 6.49
CA TYR A 281 -31.09 -13.41 6.59
C TYR A 281 -32.37 -13.90 7.28
N GLN A 282 -32.71 -13.34 8.44
CA GLN A 282 -33.94 -13.69 9.18
C GLN A 282 -35.19 -13.45 8.31
N ASN A 283 -35.27 -12.29 7.65
CA ASN A 283 -36.37 -11.97 6.74
C ASN A 283 -36.46 -12.93 5.55
N LYS A 284 -35.34 -13.46 5.04
CA LYS A 284 -35.33 -14.46 3.96
C LYS A 284 -35.77 -15.82 4.47
N LEU A 285 -35.32 -16.23 5.65
CA LEU A 285 -35.73 -17.47 6.30
C LEU A 285 -37.24 -17.51 6.56
N GLU A 286 -37.79 -16.45 7.14
CA GLU A 286 -39.24 -16.32 7.36
C GLU A 286 -40.05 -16.38 6.05
N LYS A 287 -39.54 -15.76 4.98
CA LYS A 287 -40.19 -15.81 3.66
C LYS A 287 -40.17 -17.21 3.06
N ASN A 288 -39.08 -17.95 3.18
CA ASN A 288 -38.98 -19.32 2.69
C ASN A 288 -39.88 -20.28 3.48
N ILE A 289 -39.98 -20.12 4.79
CA ILE A 289 -40.93 -20.90 5.62
C ILE A 289 -42.38 -20.66 5.17
N MET A 290 -42.72 -19.43 4.79
CA MET A 290 -44.07 -19.08 4.30
C MET A 290 -44.32 -19.50 2.84
N HIS A 291 -43.27 -19.55 2.02
CA HIS A 291 -43.30 -19.88 0.59
C HIS A 291 -42.07 -20.74 0.22
N PRO A 292 -42.14 -22.06 0.41
CA PRO A 292 -41.03 -22.98 0.15
C PRO A 292 -40.55 -22.87 -1.29
N ILE A 293 -39.23 -22.88 -1.49
CA ILE A 293 -38.55 -22.82 -2.80
C ILE A 293 -38.59 -24.18 -3.48
#